data_AF-A0A3S1QWV5-F1
#
_entry.id   AF-A0A3S1QWV5-F1
#
_cell.length_a   1.000
_cell.length_b   1.000
_cell.length_c   1.000
_cell.angle_alpha   90.00
_cell.angle_beta   90.00
_cell.angle_gamma   90.00
#
_symmetry.space_group_name_H-M   'P 1'
#
loop_
_entity.id
_entity.type
_entity.pdbx_description
1 polymer ?
#
loop_
_entity_poly.entity_id
_entity_poly.type
_entity_poly.pdbx_seq_one_letter_code
_entity_poly.pdbx_strand_id
1 'polypeptide(L)'
;MTITMYGITTCDTIRKARVWLESHGGHYRFHDYRAEGIEAGKLDGWVGKVGWEKLLNKGSTTFRELPEADKAGLDEKKAKKLMLAMPTMIK
;
A
#
# COMPACT_ATOMS: atom_id res chain seq x y z
N MET A 1 7.67 20.48 6.42
CA MET A 1 7.43 19.02 6.50
C MET A 1 6.67 18.61 5.26
N THR A 2 7.26 17.80 4.38
CA THR A 2 6.62 17.42 3.11
C THR A 2 5.77 16.18 3.32
N ILE A 3 4.48 16.25 2.98
CA ILE A 3 3.58 15.10 3.08
C ILE A 3 3.99 14.09 2.01
N THR A 4 4.21 12.82 2.36
CA THR A 4 4.44 11.78 1.36
C THR A 4 3.19 10.94 1.21
N MET A 5 2.59 10.96 0.02
CA MET A 5 1.45 10.13 -0.31
C MET A 5 1.93 8.88 -1.03
N TYR A 6 1.56 7.73 -0.47
CA TYR A 6 1.89 6.43 -1.02
C TYR A 6 0.70 5.85 -1.76
N GLY A 7 0.92 5.25 -2.91
CA GLY A 7 -0.15 4.58 -3.65
C GLY A 7 0.29 4.10 -5.01
N ILE A 8 -0.70 3.82 -5.86
CA ILE A 8 -0.49 3.55 -7.28
C ILE A 8 -1.21 4.59 -8.12
N THR A 9 -0.56 5.04 -9.19
CA THR A 9 -1.13 5.98 -10.18
C THR A 9 -2.46 5.52 -10.80
N THR A 10 -2.69 4.21 -10.89
CA THR A 10 -3.93 3.65 -11.45
C THR A 10 -5.09 3.56 -10.45
N CYS A 11 -4.90 3.95 -9.19
CA CYS A 11 -5.98 3.96 -8.20
C CYS A 11 -6.77 5.28 -8.28
N ASP A 12 -8.07 5.18 -8.53
CA ASP A 12 -8.94 6.36 -8.68
C ASP A 12 -9.00 7.20 -7.39
N THR A 13 -8.94 6.56 -6.21
CA THR A 13 -8.86 7.23 -4.91
C THR A 13 -7.58 8.05 -4.77
N ILE A 14 -6.43 7.52 -5.20
CA ILE A 14 -5.15 8.24 -5.19
C ILE A 14 -5.20 9.43 -6.15
N ARG A 15 -5.77 9.24 -7.35
CA ARG A 15 -5.96 10.34 -8.31
C ARG A 15 -6.80 11.46 -7.70
N LYS A 16 -7.93 11.14 -7.05
CA LYS A 16 -8.76 12.12 -6.37
C LYS A 16 -8.04 12.82 -5.22
N ALA A 17 -7.28 12.07 -4.41
CA ALA A 17 -6.49 12.63 -3.32
C ALA A 17 -5.39 13.59 -3.82
N ARG A 18 -4.73 13.27 -4.93
CA ARG A 18 -3.76 14.18 -5.60
C ARG A 18 -4.42 15.47 -6.03
N VAL A 19 -5.50 15.37 -6.81
CA VAL A 19 -6.24 16.54 -7.31
C VAL A 19 -6.70 17.41 -6.14
N TRP A 20 -7.18 16.80 -5.06
CA TRP A 20 -7.59 17.53 -3.86
C TRP A 20 -6.40 18.24 -3.20
N LEU A 21 -5.26 17.57 -3.02
CA LEU A 21 -4.06 18.15 -2.43
C LEU A 21 -3.48 19.29 -3.29
N GLU A 22 -3.42 19.10 -4.61
CA GLU A 22 -2.96 20.13 -5.55
C GLU A 22 -3.89 21.35 -5.54
N SER A 23 -5.21 21.13 -5.50
CA SER A 23 -6.21 22.21 -5.40
C SER A 23 -6.08 23.02 -4.10
N HIS A 24 -5.61 22.40 -3.01
CA HIS A 24 -5.40 23.08 -1.73
C HIS A 24 -3.97 23.62 -1.55
N GLY A 25 -3.15 23.63 -2.61
CA GLY A 25 -1.76 24.11 -2.54
C GLY A 25 -0.84 23.26 -1.66
N GLY A 26 -1.22 22.01 -1.41
CA GLY A 26 -0.44 21.09 -0.59
C GLY A 26 0.80 20.61 -1.34
N HIS A 27 1.99 20.94 -0.84
CA HIS A 27 3.22 20.31 -1.30
C HIS A 27 3.29 18.87 -0.79
N TYR A 28 3.17 17.89 -1.69
CA TYR A 28 3.32 16.48 -1.36
C TYR A 28 4.28 15.77 -2.32
N ARG A 29 4.98 14.76 -1.81
CA ARG A 29 5.73 13.79 -2.62
C ARG A 29 4.82 12.61 -2.88
N PHE A 30 4.58 12.27 -4.14
CA PHE A 30 3.94 11.01 -4.48
C PHE A 30 4.98 9.89 -4.55
N HIS A 31 4.73 8.79 -3.86
CA HIS A 31 5.55 7.58 -3.90
C HIS A 31 4.75 6.47 -4.59
N ASP A 32 5.18 6.05 -5.78
CA ASP A 32 4.48 5.03 -6.55
C ASP A 32 4.96 3.63 -6.15
N TYR A 33 4.06 2.81 -5.61
CA TYR A 33 4.38 1.44 -5.20
C TYR A 33 4.87 0.54 -6.35
N ARG A 34 4.44 0.77 -7.59
CA ARG A 34 4.90 -0.04 -8.74
C ARG A 34 6.28 0.39 -9.23
N ALA A 35 6.60 1.68 -9.14
CA ALA A 35 7.87 2.21 -9.62
C ALA A 35 8.97 2.14 -8.55
N GLU A 36 8.64 2.49 -7.30
CA GLU A 36 9.60 2.62 -6.21
C GLU A 36 9.51 1.47 -5.18
N GLY A 37 8.43 0.68 -5.21
CA GLY A 37 8.21 -0.37 -4.21
C GLY A 37 7.92 0.20 -2.82
N ILE A 38 8.08 -0.63 -1.79
CA ILE A 38 8.04 -0.22 -0.38
C ILE A 38 9.18 -0.87 0.38
N GLU A 39 9.85 -0.11 1.25
CA GLU A 39 10.88 -0.66 2.12
C GLU A 39 10.26 -1.38 3.32
N ALA A 40 10.90 -2.50 3.72
CA ALA A 40 10.46 -3.32 4.84
C ALA A 40 10.32 -2.53 6.15
N GLY A 41 11.26 -1.61 6.43
CA GLY A 41 11.20 -0.79 7.64
C GLY A 41 10.00 0.16 7.68
N LYS A 42 9.57 0.68 6.51
CA LYS A 42 8.39 1.54 6.41
C LYS A 42 7.11 0.74 6.64
N LEU A 43 7.02 -0.42 6.00
CA LEU A 43 5.90 -1.33 6.14
C LEU A 43 5.75 -1.80 7.60
N ASP A 44 6.86 -2.16 8.24
CA ASP A 44 6.86 -2.58 9.65
C ASP A 44 6.32 -1.48 10.57
N GLY A 45 6.75 -0.23 10.35
CA GLY A 45 6.24 0.93 11.09
C GLY A 45 4.74 1.18 10.88
N TRP A 46 4.19 0.88 9.71
CA TRP A 46 2.74 0.98 9.48
C TRP A 46 1.99 -0.17 10.11
N VAL A 47 2.49 -1.39 9.95
CA VAL A 47 1.92 -2.59 10.57
C VAL A 47 1.85 -2.44 12.08
N GLY A 48 2.90 -1.93 12.73
CA GLY A 48 2.91 -1.67 14.17
C GLY A 48 1.93 -0.57 14.63
N LYS A 49 1.52 0.34 13.72
CA LYS A 49 0.59 1.44 14.05
C LYS A 49 -0.87 1.10 13.83
N VAL A 50 -1.19 0.45 12.70
CA VAL A 50 -2.58 0.21 12.28
C VAL A 50 -2.95 -1.27 12.16
N GLY A 51 -1.96 -2.16 12.18
CA GLY A 51 -2.12 -3.59 11.95
C GLY A 51 -2.05 -3.98 10.47
N TRP A 52 -1.42 -5.12 10.18
CA TRP A 52 -1.27 -5.64 8.83
C TRP A 52 -2.61 -5.98 8.17
N GLU A 53 -3.62 -6.39 8.94
CA GLU A 53 -4.95 -6.73 8.44
C GLU A 53 -5.68 -5.53 7.84
N LYS A 54 -5.43 -4.34 8.38
CA LYS A 54 -5.99 -3.08 7.86
C LYS A 54 -5.23 -2.56 6.65
N LEU A 55 -3.93 -2.84 6.53
CA LEU A 55 -3.13 -2.42 5.37
C LEU A 55 -3.33 -3.35 4.18
N LEU A 56 -3.52 -4.65 4.44
CA LEU A 56 -3.69 -5.65 3.39
C LEU A 56 -5.08 -5.55 2.76
N ASN A 57 -5.11 -5.20 1.47
CA ASN A 57 -6.32 -5.20 0.69
C ASN A 57 -6.65 -6.61 0.17
N LYS A 58 -7.36 -7.39 1.01
CA LYS A 58 -7.89 -8.72 0.65
C LYS A 58 -8.89 -8.68 -0.54
N GLY A 59 -9.41 -7.50 -0.89
CA GLY A 59 -10.30 -7.30 -2.03
C GLY A 59 -9.60 -6.99 -3.35
N SER A 60 -8.28 -6.75 -3.33
CA SER A 60 -7.51 -6.43 -4.54
C SER A 60 -7.44 -7.61 -5.50
N THR A 61 -7.38 -7.34 -6.80
CA THR A 61 -7.19 -8.38 -7.83
C THR A 61 -5.90 -9.14 -7.58
N THR A 62 -4.81 -8.44 -7.26
CA THR A 62 -3.53 -9.06 -6.90
C THR A 62 -3.67 -10.06 -5.76
N PHE A 63 -4.41 -9.74 -4.70
CA PHE A 63 -4.66 -10.69 -3.61
C PHE A 63 -5.56 -11.85 -4.05
N ARG A 64 -6.57 -11.59 -4.88
CA ARG A 64 -7.47 -12.64 -5.41
C ARG A 64 -6.77 -13.59 -6.36
N GLU A 65 -5.75 -13.13 -7.08
CA GLU A 65 -4.93 -13.95 -7.98
C GLU A 65 -3.87 -14.77 -7.23
N LEU A 66 -3.64 -14.52 -5.93
CA LEU A 66 -2.71 -15.33 -5.15
C LEU A 66 -3.18 -16.79 -5.04
N PRO A 67 -2.24 -17.76 -5.03
CA PRO A 67 -2.54 -19.14 -4.72
C PRO A 67 -3.24 -19.28 -3.37
N GLU A 68 -4.11 -20.29 -3.23
CA GLU A 68 -4.77 -20.56 -1.94
C GLU A 68 -3.76 -20.86 -0.83
N ALA A 69 -2.61 -21.45 -1.16
CA ALA A 69 -1.52 -21.71 -0.22
C ALA A 69 -0.95 -20.42 0.41
N ASP A 70 -0.91 -19.32 -0.36
CA ASP A 70 -0.44 -18.01 0.13
C ASP A 70 -1.53 -17.25 0.91
N LYS A 71 -2.80 -17.51 0.58
CA LYS A 71 -3.95 -16.98 1.32
C LYS A 71 -4.18 -17.71 2.65
N ALA A 72 -3.83 -19.00 2.72
CA ALA A 72 -4.01 -19.84 3.89
C ALA A 72 -3.00 -19.52 4.99
N GLY A 73 -3.51 -19.39 6.23
CA GLY A 73 -2.70 -19.07 7.39
C GLY A 73 -1.94 -17.75 7.20
N LEU A 74 -2.67 -16.70 6.80
CA LEU A 74 -2.14 -15.35 6.70
C LEU A 74 -1.78 -14.82 8.09
N ASP A 75 -0.48 -14.67 8.31
CA ASP A 75 0.09 -14.04 9.50
C ASP A 75 0.77 -12.73 9.13
N GLU A 76 1.08 -11.91 10.13
CA GLU A 76 1.78 -10.64 9.94
C GLU A 76 3.06 -10.77 9.09
N LYS A 77 3.87 -11.81 9.34
CA LYS A 77 5.10 -12.06 8.57
C LYS A 77 4.81 -12.39 7.10
N LYS A 78 3.82 -13.24 6.82
CA LYS A 78 3.42 -13.59 5.45
C LYS A 78 2.81 -12.38 4.75
N ALA A 79 1.91 -11.67 5.42
CA ALA A 79 1.28 -10.47 4.90
C ALA A 79 2.33 -9.41 4.54
N LYS A 80 3.33 -9.18 5.42
CA LYS A 80 4.47 -8.29 5.11
C LYS A 80 5.24 -8.74 3.87
N LYS A 81 5.56 -10.04 3.77
CA LYS A 81 6.29 -10.59 2.62
C LYS A 81 5.50 -10.41 1.31
N LEU A 82 4.19 -10.67 1.34
CA LEU A 82 3.30 -10.47 0.19
C LEU A 82 3.20 -8.99 -0.21
N MET A 83 3.04 -8.09 0.77
CA MET A 83 2.99 -6.65 0.53
C MET A 83 4.32 -6.10 0.01
N LEU A 84 5.46 -6.65 0.43
CA LEU A 84 6.78 -6.28 -0.11
C LEU A 84 6.99 -6.79 -1.53
N ALA A 85 6.55 -8.03 -1.81
CA ALA A 85 6.65 -8.62 -3.14
C ALA A 85 5.69 -7.93 -4.13
N MET A 86 4.51 -7.54 -3.67
CA MET A 86 3.42 -7.00 -4.48
C MET A 86 2.73 -5.84 -3.75
N PRO A 87 3.32 -4.64 -3.72
CA PRO A 87 2.82 -3.51 -2.94
C PRO A 87 1.50 -2.93 -3.47
N THR A 88 1.00 -3.39 -4.61
CA THR A 88 -0.32 -3.04 -5.16
C THR A 88 -1.49 -3.51 -4.29
N MET A 89 -1.25 -4.45 -3.37
CA MET A 89 -2.27 -4.92 -2.41
C MET A 89 -2.29 -4.13 -1.10
N ILE A 90 -1.50 -3.07 -0.97
CA ILE A 90 -1.50 -2.17 0.20
C ILE A 90 -2.56 -1.08 -0.03
N LYS A 91 -3.44 -0.84 0.94
CA LYS A 91 -4.45 0.26 0.90
C LYS A 91 -4.18 1.37 1.90
#